data_AF-A0A7C7Y864-F1
#
_entry.id   AF-A0A7C7Y864-F1
#
_cell.length_a   1.000
_cell.length_b   1.000
_cell.length_c   1.000
_cell.angle_alpha   90.00
_cell.angle_beta   90.00
_cell.angle_gamma   90.00
#
_symmetry.space_group_name_H-M   'P 1'
#
loop_
_entity.id
_entity.type
_entity.pdbx_description
1 polymer ?
#
loop_
_entity_poly.entity_id
_entity_poly.type
_entity_poly.pdbx_seq_one_letter_code
_entity_poly.pdbx_strand_id
1 'polypeptide(L)'
;VPELPFPRVSYCDAIRIIKEKGGKIEWGDDIDAENSDLLAVDLPQFYFLPQWPMDLKPFYIHHIEGENGSTGRQLSRGFDLNFGRDELTSGGQREHRIDVLIENLKDMDLDPEEFEFYVAGFRHGIPPHAGWGLGVERILMKLTGAKNVRETVLFPRDRKRICP
;
A
#
# COMPACT_ATOMS: atom_id res chain seq x y z
N VAL A 1 23.19 -7.36 5.74
CA VAL A 1 21.93 -8.13 5.81
C VAL A 1 21.07 -7.46 6.87
N PRO A 2 19.81 -7.09 6.59
CA PRO A 2 18.99 -6.36 7.54
C PRO A 2 18.56 -7.27 8.71
N GLU A 3 18.40 -6.69 9.90
CA GLU A 3 17.99 -7.41 11.11
C GLU A 3 16.46 -7.52 11.17
N LEU A 4 15.97 -8.65 11.68
CA LEU A 4 14.56 -8.88 11.92
C LEU A 4 14.24 -8.70 13.41
N PRO A 5 13.03 -8.23 13.77
CA PRO A 5 11.94 -7.83 12.88
C PRO A 5 12.13 -6.42 12.31
N PHE A 6 11.63 -6.18 11.09
CA PHE A 6 11.57 -4.82 10.55
C PHE A 6 10.63 -3.95 11.41
N PRO A 7 10.97 -2.66 11.63
CA PRO A 7 10.09 -1.68 12.23
C PRO A 7 8.71 -1.64 11.55
N ARG A 8 7.69 -1.33 12.35
CA ARG A 8 6.32 -1.10 11.89
C ARG A 8 5.90 0.28 12.36
N VAL A 9 5.52 1.13 11.43
CA VAL A 9 5.02 2.47 11.72
C VAL A 9 3.60 2.52 11.18
N SER A 10 2.58 2.62 12.04
CA SER A 10 1.21 2.70 11.56
C SER A 10 1.02 3.94 10.67
N TYR A 11 0.05 3.93 9.75
CA TYR A 11 -0.29 5.14 8.99
C TYR A 11 -0.54 6.35 9.91
N CYS A 12 -1.27 6.16 11.01
CA CYS A 12 -1.55 7.24 11.96
C CYS A 12 -0.26 7.80 12.59
N ASP A 13 0.70 6.94 12.94
CA ASP A 13 2.00 7.37 13.44
C ASP A 13 2.83 8.07 12.35
N ALA A 14 2.79 7.57 11.12
CA ALA A 14 3.49 8.20 9.99
C ALA A 14 2.98 9.62 9.76
N ILE A 15 1.66 9.83 9.73
CA ILE A 15 1.06 11.18 9.62
C ILE A 15 1.54 12.09 10.75
N ARG A 16 1.56 11.60 11.99
CA ARG A 16 2.05 12.36 13.15
C ARG A 16 3.54 12.74 12.99
N ILE A 17 4.39 11.78 12.67
CA ILE A 17 5.84 11.98 12.48
C ILE A 17 6.10 12.99 11.35
N ILE A 18 5.39 12.86 10.24
CA ILE A 18 5.52 13.77 9.09
C ILE A 18 5.14 15.20 9.49
N LYS A 19 4.01 15.37 10.20
CA LYS A 19 3.58 16.68 10.73
C LYS A 19 4.59 17.28 11.71
N GLU A 20 5.12 16.48 12.63
CA GLU A 20 6.18 16.91 13.58
C GLU A 20 7.44 17.41 12.86
N LYS A 21 7.73 16.88 11.67
CA LYS A 21 8.85 17.31 10.81
C LYS A 21 8.50 18.46 9.86
N GLY A 22 7.33 19.06 9.98
CA GLY A 22 6.88 20.19 9.17
C GLY A 22 6.26 19.81 7.83
N GLY A 23 6.00 18.51 7.59
CA GLY A 23 5.26 18.05 6.43
C GLY A 23 3.80 18.52 6.44
N LYS A 24 3.26 18.77 5.26
CA LYS A 24 1.88 19.22 5.06
C LYS A 24 1.07 18.05 4.53
N ILE A 25 0.46 17.31 5.44
CA ILE A 25 -0.35 16.13 5.14
C ILE A 25 -1.47 16.03 6.17
N GLU A 26 -2.66 15.65 5.75
CA GLU A 26 -3.77 15.36 6.65
C GLU A 26 -4.08 13.86 6.70
N TRP A 27 -4.78 13.44 7.75
CA TRP A 27 -5.23 12.06 7.83
C TRP A 27 -6.25 11.79 6.73
N GLY A 28 -6.03 10.74 5.95
CA GLY A 28 -6.80 10.41 4.76
C GLY A 28 -6.10 10.80 3.46
N ASP A 29 -4.99 11.53 3.51
CA ASP A 29 -4.15 11.79 2.34
C ASP A 29 -3.20 10.61 2.08
N ASP A 30 -2.84 10.43 0.82
CA ASP A 30 -1.75 9.54 0.43
C ASP A 30 -0.39 10.15 0.83
N ILE A 31 0.61 9.30 1.12
CA ILE A 31 1.94 9.76 1.51
C ILE A 31 2.79 9.93 0.26
N ASP A 32 2.86 11.17 -0.22
CA ASP A 32 3.61 11.52 -1.42
C ASP A 32 5.14 11.45 -1.23
N ALA A 33 5.85 11.80 -2.31
CA ALA A 33 7.30 11.78 -2.37
C ALA A 33 7.98 12.68 -1.33
N GLU A 34 7.45 13.88 -1.06
CA GLU A 34 8.05 14.84 -0.14
C GLU A 34 7.83 14.39 1.32
N ASN A 35 6.62 13.94 1.64
CA ASN A 35 6.31 13.42 2.95
C ASN A 35 7.02 12.09 3.25
N SER A 36 7.22 11.26 2.22
CA SER A 36 8.05 10.05 2.33
C SER A 36 9.51 10.35 2.68
N ASP A 37 10.08 11.45 2.18
CA ASP A 37 11.44 11.87 2.56
C ASP A 37 11.54 12.19 4.05
N LEU A 38 10.55 12.92 4.59
CA LEU A 38 10.51 13.28 6.00
C LEU A 38 10.45 12.03 6.89
N LEU A 39 9.64 11.04 6.51
CA LEU A 39 9.55 9.76 7.21
C LEU A 39 10.86 8.97 7.10
N ALA A 40 11.52 8.99 5.94
CA ALA A 40 12.75 8.26 5.67
C ALA A 40 13.96 8.71 6.49
N VAL A 41 13.98 9.96 6.96
CA VAL A 41 15.11 10.51 7.76
C VAL A 41 15.44 9.62 8.97
N ASP A 42 14.43 9.08 9.65
CA ASP A 42 14.62 8.20 10.83
C ASP A 42 14.55 6.72 10.47
N LEU A 43 14.21 6.40 9.22
CA LEU A 43 14.00 5.05 8.72
C LEU A 43 14.84 4.76 7.46
N PRO A 44 16.17 4.92 7.48
CA PRO A 44 17.05 4.57 6.36
C PRO A 44 17.24 3.04 6.21
N GLN A 45 16.18 2.28 6.45
CA GLN A 45 16.15 0.82 6.51
C GLN A 45 14.80 0.30 6.00
N PHE A 46 14.62 -1.03 5.99
CA PHE A 46 13.33 -1.63 5.71
C PHE A 46 12.34 -1.38 6.86
N TYR A 47 11.12 -0.94 6.55
CA TYR A 47 10.04 -0.83 7.52
C TYR A 47 8.68 -1.05 6.86
N PHE A 48 7.73 -1.54 7.64
CA PHE A 48 6.34 -1.68 7.23
C PHE A 48 5.52 -0.46 7.62
N LEU A 49 4.61 -0.07 6.74
CA LEU A 49 3.59 0.94 6.93
C LEU A 49 2.20 0.30 6.84
N PRO A 50 1.68 -0.33 7.92
CA PRO A 50 0.36 -0.94 7.94
C PRO A 50 -0.76 0.05 8.29
N GLN A 51 -2.00 -0.44 8.23
CA GLN A 51 -3.21 0.24 8.73
C GLN A 51 -3.49 1.55 7.98
N TRP A 52 -3.46 1.49 6.65
CA TRP A 52 -3.92 2.60 5.82
C TRP A 52 -5.43 2.85 5.98
N PRO A 53 -5.92 4.08 5.80
CA PRO A 53 -7.35 4.37 5.66
C PRO A 53 -7.99 3.44 4.61
N MET A 54 -9.16 2.88 4.92
CA MET A 54 -9.86 1.98 3.99
C MET A 54 -10.15 2.68 2.65
N ASP A 55 -10.53 3.94 2.69
CA ASP A 55 -10.90 4.75 1.52
C ASP A 55 -9.73 5.00 0.55
N LEU A 56 -8.48 4.79 0.99
CA LEU A 56 -7.28 4.87 0.13
C LEU A 56 -6.88 3.52 -0.47
N LYS A 57 -7.55 2.43 -0.08
CA LYS A 57 -7.22 1.08 -0.53
C LYS A 57 -8.34 0.53 -1.42
N PRO A 58 -8.02 -0.39 -2.36
CA PRO A 58 -9.04 -0.97 -3.24
C PRO A 58 -10.09 -1.78 -2.48
N PHE A 59 -11.29 -1.90 -3.06
CA PHE A 59 -12.46 -2.61 -2.50
C PHE A 59 -12.18 -4.03 -1.99
N TYR A 60 -11.19 -4.71 -2.57
CA TYR A 60 -10.80 -6.07 -2.23
C TYR A 60 -9.91 -6.20 -1.00
N ILE A 61 -9.56 -5.11 -0.32
CA ILE A 61 -8.77 -5.14 0.92
C ILE A 61 -9.71 -5.40 2.10
N HIS A 62 -9.29 -6.30 2.99
CA HIS A 62 -10.02 -6.60 4.22
C HIS A 62 -9.90 -5.45 5.23
N HIS A 63 -10.94 -5.26 6.04
CA HIS A 63 -10.94 -4.37 7.20
C HIS A 63 -11.64 -5.04 8.38
N ILE A 64 -11.35 -4.59 9.60
CA ILE A 64 -12.04 -5.04 10.82
C ILE A 64 -12.96 -3.92 11.27
N GLU A 65 -14.26 -4.19 11.30
CA GLU A 65 -15.26 -3.25 11.77
C GLU A 65 -14.91 -2.75 13.18
N GLY A 66 -14.92 -1.42 13.35
CA GLY A 66 -14.57 -0.75 14.60
C GLY A 66 -13.06 -0.54 14.83
N GLU A 67 -12.19 -1.10 14.00
CA GLU A 67 -10.76 -0.75 14.00
C GLU A 67 -10.54 0.58 13.27
N ASN A 68 -10.72 1.67 14.01
CA ASN A 68 -10.68 3.03 13.48
C ASN A 68 -9.34 3.73 13.75
N GLY A 69 -8.97 4.64 12.84
CA GLY A 69 -7.79 5.48 12.95
C GLY A 69 -8.00 6.65 13.91
N SER A 70 -7.00 7.53 13.98
CA SER A 70 -7.01 8.70 14.87
C SER A 70 -8.16 9.70 14.62
N THR A 71 -8.82 9.62 13.45
CA THR A 71 -9.99 10.44 13.09
C THR A 71 -11.33 9.72 13.26
N GLY A 72 -11.34 8.46 13.72
CA GLY A 72 -12.54 7.63 13.81
C GLY A 72 -12.96 6.97 12.49
N ARG A 73 -12.22 7.19 11.39
CA ARG A 73 -12.45 6.52 10.10
C ARG A 73 -11.83 5.12 10.07
N GLN A 74 -12.44 4.23 9.28
CA GLN A 74 -12.09 2.81 9.19
C GLN A 74 -10.67 2.59 8.66
N LEU A 75 -9.90 1.71 9.32
CA LEU A 75 -8.58 1.26 8.87
C LEU A 75 -8.69 -0.03 8.07
N SER A 76 -7.77 -0.21 7.13
CA SER A 76 -7.62 -1.41 6.32
C SER A 76 -6.57 -2.37 6.90
N ARG A 77 -6.62 -3.63 6.47
CA ARG A 77 -5.53 -4.62 6.61
C ARG A 77 -4.54 -4.56 5.44
N GLY A 78 -4.39 -3.39 4.82
CA GLY A 78 -3.33 -3.09 3.85
C GLY A 78 -2.02 -2.72 4.55
N PHE A 79 -0.91 -3.01 3.89
CA PHE A 79 0.43 -2.57 4.31
C PHE A 79 1.30 -2.30 3.10
N ASP A 80 2.28 -1.43 3.30
CA ASP A 80 3.37 -1.22 2.36
C ASP A 80 4.71 -1.54 3.05
N LEU A 81 5.68 -2.07 2.30
CA LEU A 81 7.05 -2.27 2.75
C LEU A 81 7.94 -1.28 2.03
N ASN A 82 8.61 -0.43 2.80
CA ASN A 82 9.44 0.65 2.31
C ASN A 82 10.90 0.41 2.67
N PHE A 83 11.79 0.99 1.89
CA PHE A 83 13.20 1.20 2.26
C PHE A 83 13.50 2.70 2.18
N GLY A 84 13.67 3.36 3.32
CA GLY A 84 13.72 4.82 3.35
C GLY A 84 12.45 5.42 2.75
N ARG A 85 12.61 6.25 1.72
CA ARG A 85 11.52 6.95 1.05
C ARG A 85 10.75 6.09 0.04
N ASP A 86 11.30 4.94 -0.35
CA ASP A 86 10.82 4.21 -1.51
C ASP A 86 10.00 3.00 -1.08
N GLU A 87 8.75 2.96 -1.54
CA GLU A 87 7.92 1.76 -1.46
C GLU A 87 8.48 0.66 -2.38
N LEU A 88 8.70 -0.53 -1.85
CA LEU A 88 9.15 -1.70 -2.60
C LEU A 88 8.02 -2.69 -2.87
N THR A 89 7.02 -2.71 -1.99
CA THR A 89 5.92 -3.66 -2.03
C THR A 89 4.69 -3.05 -1.42
N SER A 90 3.54 -3.36 -2.01
CA SER A 90 2.23 -3.16 -1.42
C SER A 90 1.52 -4.50 -1.27
N GLY A 91 0.76 -4.66 -0.20
CA GLY A 91 0.06 -5.89 0.11
C GLY A 91 -1.07 -5.69 1.10
N GLY A 92 -1.72 -6.80 1.45
CA GLY A 92 -2.77 -6.79 2.45
C GLY A 92 -3.52 -8.09 2.52
N GLN A 93 -4.28 -8.23 3.60
CA GLN A 93 -5.33 -9.23 3.67
C GLN A 93 -6.45 -8.85 2.70
N ARG A 94 -6.99 -9.83 2.00
CA ARG A 94 -8.08 -9.65 1.04
C ARG A 94 -9.43 -9.90 1.69
N GLU A 95 -10.42 -9.13 1.29
CA GLU A 95 -11.79 -9.36 1.71
C GLU A 95 -12.26 -10.69 1.09
N HIS A 96 -12.87 -11.53 1.92
CA HIS A 96 -13.31 -12.89 1.57
C HIS A 96 -14.79 -13.09 1.88
N ARG A 97 -15.41 -12.19 2.65
CA ARG A 97 -16.85 -12.15 2.92
C ARG A 97 -17.53 -11.45 1.75
N ILE A 98 -18.29 -12.21 0.96
CA ILE A 98 -18.85 -11.71 -0.30
C ILE A 98 -19.76 -10.49 -0.11
N ASP A 99 -20.59 -10.48 0.93
CA ASP A 99 -21.52 -9.37 1.16
C ASP A 99 -20.75 -8.07 1.42
N VAL A 100 -19.69 -8.14 2.24
CA VAL A 100 -18.80 -7.00 2.52
C VAL A 100 -18.05 -6.57 1.26
N LEU A 101 -17.57 -7.51 0.45
CA LEU A 101 -16.88 -7.23 -0.81
C LEU A 101 -17.79 -6.48 -1.80
N ILE A 102 -19.06 -6.88 -1.90
CA ILE A 102 -20.06 -6.24 -2.76
C ILE A 102 -20.41 -4.83 -2.25
N GLU A 103 -20.57 -4.66 -0.93
CA GLU A 103 -20.79 -3.33 -0.36
C GLU A 103 -19.59 -2.41 -0.58
N ASN A 104 -18.35 -2.88 -0.40
CA ASN A 104 -17.15 -2.10 -0.69
C ASN A 104 -17.08 -1.65 -2.16
N LEU A 105 -17.53 -2.47 -3.12
CA LEU A 105 -17.61 -2.08 -4.53
C LEU A 105 -18.57 -0.90 -4.72
N LYS A 106 -19.77 -0.99 -4.13
CA LYS A 106 -20.79 0.07 -4.21
C LYS A 106 -20.32 1.36 -3.55
N ASP A 107 -19.64 1.27 -2.42
CA ASP A 107 -19.08 2.43 -1.70
C ASP A 107 -18.02 3.17 -2.53
N MET A 108 -17.37 2.47 -3.47
CA MET A 108 -16.44 3.04 -4.44
C MET A 108 -17.09 3.44 -5.78
N ASP A 109 -18.42 3.47 -5.86
CA ASP A 109 -19.20 3.79 -7.08
C ASP A 109 -18.90 2.82 -8.26
N LEU A 110 -18.63 1.56 -7.94
CA LEU A 110 -18.41 0.49 -8.92
C LEU A 110 -19.65 -0.41 -9.00
N ASP A 111 -20.04 -0.78 -10.22
CA ASP A 111 -21.17 -1.69 -10.45
C ASP A 111 -20.75 -3.15 -10.19
N PRO A 112 -21.30 -3.85 -9.17
CA PRO A 112 -20.97 -5.24 -8.90
C PRO A 112 -21.20 -6.19 -10.09
N GLU A 113 -22.13 -5.88 -11.01
CA GLU A 113 -22.38 -6.70 -12.19
C GLU A 113 -21.18 -6.72 -13.16
N GLU A 114 -20.45 -5.61 -13.28
CA GLU A 114 -19.22 -5.54 -14.09
C GLU A 114 -18.06 -6.35 -13.47
N PHE A 115 -18.13 -6.60 -12.16
CA PHE A 115 -17.14 -7.36 -11.40
C PHE A 115 -17.55 -8.82 -11.17
N GLU A 116 -18.59 -9.31 -11.85
CA GLU A 116 -19.07 -10.69 -11.70
C GLU A 116 -17.96 -11.72 -11.97
N PHE A 117 -17.07 -11.45 -12.93
CA PHE A 117 -15.90 -12.29 -13.23
C PHE A 117 -14.95 -12.47 -12.03
N TYR A 118 -14.94 -11.52 -11.09
CA TYR A 118 -14.12 -11.53 -9.89
C TYR A 118 -14.91 -12.08 -8.69
N VAL A 119 -16.13 -11.59 -8.46
CA VAL A 119 -16.91 -11.92 -7.25
C VAL A 119 -17.53 -13.32 -7.29
N ALA A 120 -17.74 -13.92 -8.47
CA ALA A 120 -18.36 -15.24 -8.61
C ALA A 120 -17.62 -16.31 -7.80
N GLY A 121 -16.28 -16.27 -7.77
CA GLY A 121 -15.46 -17.21 -7.02
C GLY A 121 -15.71 -17.17 -5.50
N PHE A 122 -16.07 -16.01 -4.95
CA PHE A 122 -16.27 -15.81 -3.51
C PHE A 122 -17.53 -16.53 -3.00
N ARG A 123 -18.52 -16.79 -3.87
CA ARG A 123 -19.73 -17.57 -3.53
C ARG A 123 -19.44 -19.03 -3.18
N HIS A 124 -18.25 -19.53 -3.51
CA HIS A 124 -17.86 -20.91 -3.30
C HIS A 124 -16.96 -21.13 -2.08
N GLY A 125 -16.91 -20.16 -1.16
CA GLY A 125 -16.21 -20.30 0.12
C GLY A 125 -14.72 -20.06 0.02
N ILE A 126 -14.33 -18.83 -0.30
CA ILE A 126 -12.92 -18.41 -0.29
C ILE A 126 -12.43 -18.26 1.16
N PRO A 127 -11.31 -18.91 1.55
CA PRO A 127 -10.76 -18.76 2.90
C PRO A 127 -10.14 -17.36 3.11
N PRO A 128 -9.94 -16.93 4.37
CA PRO A 128 -9.12 -15.77 4.67
C PRO A 128 -7.74 -15.91 4.00
N HIS A 129 -7.36 -14.91 3.22
CA HIS A 129 -6.11 -14.93 2.45
C HIS A 129 -5.48 -13.54 2.41
N ALA A 130 -4.18 -13.51 2.17
CA ALA A 130 -3.40 -12.28 2.05
C ALA A 130 -2.36 -12.45 0.93
N GLY A 131 -1.94 -11.33 0.37
CA GLY A 131 -0.94 -11.31 -0.68
C GLY A 131 -0.25 -9.97 -0.77
N TRP A 132 0.77 -9.90 -1.60
CA TRP A 132 1.59 -8.72 -1.82
C TRP A 132 2.20 -8.77 -3.23
N GLY A 133 2.57 -7.61 -3.75
CA GLY A 133 3.25 -7.47 -5.03
C GLY A 133 4.61 -6.77 -4.85
N LEU A 134 5.66 -7.35 -5.42
CA LEU A 134 7.02 -6.81 -5.38
C LEU A 134 7.37 -6.07 -6.67
N GLY A 135 7.84 -4.84 -6.57
CA GLY A 135 8.52 -4.19 -7.68
C GLY A 135 9.95 -4.73 -7.83
N VAL A 136 10.17 -5.68 -8.74
CA VAL A 136 11.49 -6.30 -8.98
C VAL A 136 12.53 -5.24 -9.35
N GLU A 137 12.14 -4.27 -10.16
CA GLU A 137 12.99 -3.18 -10.61
C GLU A 137 13.36 -2.24 -9.46
N ARG A 138 12.42 -2.01 -8.53
CA ARG A 138 12.62 -1.16 -7.34
C ARG A 138 13.53 -1.83 -6.31
N ILE A 139 13.36 -3.12 -6.03
CA ILE A 139 14.28 -3.83 -5.15
C ILE A 139 15.68 -3.89 -5.76
N LEU A 140 15.80 -4.11 -7.08
CA LEU A 140 17.08 -4.03 -7.77
C LEU A 140 17.73 -2.66 -7.62
N MET A 141 16.98 -1.55 -7.69
CA MET A 141 17.56 -0.22 -7.47
C MET A 141 18.21 -0.10 -6.10
N LYS A 142 17.59 -0.70 -5.07
CA LYS A 142 18.14 -0.69 -3.71
C LYS A 142 19.35 -1.59 -3.55
N LEU A 143 19.37 -2.73 -4.22
CA LEU A 143 20.50 -3.66 -4.18
C LEU A 143 21.72 -3.13 -4.95
N THR A 144 21.51 -2.43 -6.07
CA THR A 144 22.60 -1.93 -6.92
C THR A 144 23.02 -0.49 -6.61
N GLY A 145 22.20 0.27 -5.87
CA GLY A 145 22.40 1.70 -5.65
C GLY A 145 22.04 2.57 -6.86
N ALA A 146 21.34 2.01 -7.86
CA ALA A 146 20.85 2.75 -9.01
C ALA A 146 19.91 3.88 -8.57
N LYS A 147 20.06 5.06 -9.20
CA LYS A 147 19.28 6.25 -8.83
C LYS A 147 17.98 6.38 -9.62
N ASN A 148 17.84 5.61 -10.70
CA ASN A 148 16.67 5.62 -11.56
C ASN A 148 16.23 4.18 -11.87
N VAL A 149 14.92 3.90 -11.80
CA VAL A 149 14.37 2.56 -12.11
C VAL A 149 14.67 2.10 -13.53
N ARG A 150 14.89 3.05 -14.45
CA ARG A 150 15.27 2.73 -15.83
C ARG A 150 16.66 2.09 -15.95
N GLU A 151 17.52 2.27 -14.96
CA GLU A 151 18.87 1.67 -14.92
C GLU A 151 18.82 0.19 -14.48
N THR A 152 17.68 -0.27 -13.94
CA THR A 152 17.49 -1.66 -13.51
C THR A 152 16.64 -2.49 -14.47
N VAL A 153 16.26 -1.90 -15.61
CA VAL A 153 15.49 -2.56 -16.67
C VAL A 153 16.31 -2.56 -17.96
N LEU A 154 16.40 -3.71 -18.61
CA LEU A 154 17.18 -3.85 -19.86
C LEU A 154 16.67 -2.95 -20.98
N PHE A 155 15.35 -2.93 -21.19
CA PHE A 155 14.67 -2.07 -22.16
C PHE A 155 13.49 -1.34 -21.49
N PRO A 156 13.74 -0.23 -20.78
CA PRO A 156 12.70 0.45 -20.01
C PRO A 156 11.59 0.98 -20.92
N ARG A 157 10.36 0.95 -20.41
CA ARG A 157 9.16 1.45 -21.07
C ARG A 157 8.55 2.60 -20.28
N ASP A 158 8.19 3.65 -20.98
CA ASP A 158 7.39 4.75 -20.43
C ASP A 158 6.58 5.44 -21.54
N ARG A 159 5.83 6.49 -21.18
CA ARG A 159 4.98 7.25 -22.12
C ARG A 159 5.72 7.82 -23.34
N LYS A 160 7.06 7.94 -23.29
CA LYS A 160 7.89 8.50 -24.36
C LYS A 160 8.90 7.49 -24.94
N ARG A 161 8.97 6.26 -24.42
CA ARG A 161 9.97 5.25 -24.81
C ARG A 161 9.30 3.91 -25.11
N ILE A 162 9.32 3.53 -26.39
CA ILE A 162 8.74 2.28 -26.89
C ILE A 162 9.72 1.40 -27.70
N CYS A 163 10.86 1.94 -28.14
CA CYS A 163 11.79 1.27 -29.05
C CYS A 163 13.26 1.47 -28.60
N PRO A 164 14.10 0.41 -28.63
CA PRO A 164 13.71 -1.00 -28.68
C PRO A 164 12.92 -1.40 -27.46
#